data_AF-A0A497FSN9-F1
#
_entry.id   AF-A0A497FSN9-F1
#
_cell.length_a   1.000
_cell.length_b   1.000
_cell.length_c   1.000
_cell.angle_alpha   90.00
_cell.angle_beta   90.00
_cell.angle_gamma   90.00
#
_symmetry.space_group_name_H-M   'P 1'
#
loop_
_entity.id
_entity.type
_entity.pdbx_description
1 polymer ?
#
loop_
_entity_poly.entity_id
_entity_poly.type
_entity_poly.pdbx_seq_one_letter_code
_entity_poly.pdbx_strand_id
1 'polypeptide(L)'
;FIFIKENVSEKMELEEEIANKAGVDSKYVALDIPENPVLEEANVKILTDKGLKDIKELSPIAKTLTDAYTFSWSVAVFTSEEYRSLVRDAAKETLEKFLRR
;
A
#
# COMPACT_ATOMS: atom_id res chain seq x y z
N PHE A 1 -4.28 -1.80 -7.76
CA PHE A 1 -3.93 -2.44 -6.48
C PHE A 1 -2.62 -3.15 -6.70
N ILE A 2 -1.58 -2.74 -5.97
CA ILE A 2 -0.19 -3.13 -6.27
C ILE A 2 0.24 -4.22 -5.28
N PHE A 3 0.70 -5.36 -5.81
CA PHE A 3 1.12 -6.54 -5.04
C PHE A 3 2.63 -6.50 -4.79
N ILE A 4 3.10 -5.67 -3.86
CA ILE A 4 4.55 -5.59 -3.56
C ILE A 4 4.99 -6.70 -2.60
N LYS A 5 4.09 -7.24 -1.77
CA LYS A 5 4.47 -8.15 -0.67
C LYS A 5 5.09 -9.47 -1.15
N GLU A 6 4.76 -9.95 -2.35
CA GLU A 6 5.29 -11.22 -2.84
C GLU A 6 6.65 -11.09 -3.53
N ASN A 7 7.14 -9.86 -3.78
CA ASN A 7 8.40 -9.64 -4.48
C ASN A 7 9.40 -8.87 -3.61
N VAL A 8 10.17 -9.62 -2.82
CA VAL A 8 11.25 -9.08 -1.97
C VAL A 8 12.21 -8.20 -2.77
N SER A 9 12.45 -8.54 -4.05
CA SER A 9 13.33 -7.77 -4.93
C SER A 9 12.76 -6.38 -5.23
N GLU A 10 11.46 -6.25 -5.53
CA GLU A 10 10.82 -4.95 -5.79
C GLU A 10 10.85 -4.04 -4.56
N LYS A 11 10.67 -4.63 -3.37
CA LYS A 11 10.80 -3.88 -2.11
C LYS A 11 12.23 -3.34 -1.95
N MET A 12 13.25 -4.18 -2.16
CA MET A 12 14.65 -3.79 -2.03
C MET A 12 15.03 -2.72 -3.06
N GLU A 13 14.53 -2.84 -4.30
CA GLU A 13 14.74 -1.83 -5.35
C GLU A 13 14.15 -0.47 -4.95
N LEU A 14 12.96 -0.46 -4.35
CA LEU A 14 12.34 0.78 -3.84
C LEU A 14 13.12 1.38 -2.66
N GLU A 15 13.57 0.56 -1.72
CA GLU A 15 14.43 1.01 -0.61
C GLU A 15 15.73 1.64 -1.12
N GLU A 16 16.36 1.00 -2.11
CA GLU A 16 17.58 1.49 -2.76
C GLU A 16 17.33 2.78 -3.55
N GLU A 17 16.22 2.88 -4.30
CA GLU A 17 15.86 4.10 -5.02
C GLU A 17 15.64 5.28 -4.06
N ILE A 18 14.92 5.06 -2.95
CA ILE A 18 14.68 6.08 -1.93
C ILE A 18 16.01 6.50 -1.28
N ALA A 19 16.86 5.53 -0.92
CA ALA A 19 18.15 5.80 -0.29
C ALA A 19 19.09 6.60 -1.20
N ASN A 20 19.23 6.19 -2.47
CA ASN A 20 20.02 6.87 -3.48
C ASN A 20 19.57 8.32 -3.66
N LYS A 21 18.26 8.55 -3.67
CA LYS A 21 17.67 9.87 -3.83
C LYS A 21 17.83 10.75 -2.59
N ALA A 22 17.74 10.17 -1.40
CA ALA A 22 18.00 10.86 -0.14
C ALA A 22 19.49 11.10 0.13
N GLY A 23 20.38 10.45 -0.63
CA GLY A 23 21.83 10.52 -0.44
C GLY A 23 22.31 9.78 0.83
N VAL A 24 21.60 8.72 1.22
CA VAL A 24 21.92 7.91 2.41
C VAL A 24 22.23 6.47 2.02
N ASP A 25 22.91 5.74 2.90
CA ASP A 25 23.12 4.31 2.73
C ASP A 25 21.77 3.57 2.83
N SER A 26 21.51 2.62 1.93
CA SER A 26 20.26 1.87 1.85
C SER A 26 19.94 1.10 3.14
N LYS A 27 20.94 0.75 3.94
CA LYS A 27 20.72 0.14 5.27
C LYS A 27 19.97 1.03 6.25
N TYR A 28 19.89 2.34 5.99
CA TYR A 28 19.13 3.30 6.80
C TYR A 28 17.73 3.55 6.27
N VAL A 29 17.28 2.86 5.23
CA VAL A 29 15.92 2.97 4.70
C VAL A 29 15.26 1.60 4.75
N ALA A 30 14.14 1.50 5.46
CA ALA A 30 13.33 0.29 5.49
C ALA A 30 11.88 0.63 5.12
N LEU A 31 11.35 -0.09 4.16
CA LEU A 31 9.98 0.03 3.68
C LEU A 31 9.13 -1.08 4.31
N ASP A 32 7.98 -0.72 4.86
CA ASP A 32 7.01 -1.70 5.34
C ASP A 32 5.71 -1.54 4.55
N ILE A 33 5.37 -2.57 3.80
CA ILE A 33 4.19 -2.62 2.95
C ILE A 33 3.31 -3.74 3.51
N PRO A 34 2.24 -3.40 4.24
CA PRO A 34 1.32 -4.41 4.75
C PRO A 34 0.61 -5.12 3.58
N GLU A 35 0.03 -6.29 3.85
CA GLU A 35 -0.87 -6.91 2.87
C GLU A 35 -2.02 -5.97 2.52
N ASN A 36 -2.46 -6.03 1.26
CA ASN A 36 -3.67 -5.32 0.88
C ASN A 36 -4.81 -5.81 1.77
N PRO A 37 -5.49 -4.94 2.54
CA PRO A 37 -6.53 -5.36 3.44
C PRO A 37 -7.73 -5.86 2.64
N VAL A 38 -7.90 -7.18 2.63
CA VAL A 38 -9.12 -7.82 2.14
C VAL A 38 -10.04 -7.99 3.32
N LEU A 39 -11.22 -7.38 3.26
CA LEU A 39 -12.29 -7.64 4.21
C LEU A 39 -13.02 -8.90 3.75
N GLU A 40 -12.58 -10.06 4.23
CA GLU A 40 -13.11 -11.36 3.81
C GLU A 40 -14.62 -11.49 4.06
N GLU A 41 -15.14 -10.86 5.12
CA GLU A 41 -16.57 -10.84 5.45
C GLU A 41 -17.40 -10.09 4.40
N ALA A 42 -16.78 -9.17 3.66
CA ALA A 42 -17.39 -8.47 2.53
C ALA A 42 -17.02 -9.10 1.18
N ASN A 43 -16.26 -10.19 1.15
CA ASN A 43 -15.91 -10.95 -0.05
C ASN A 43 -16.99 -12.00 -0.38
N VAL A 44 -18.25 -11.60 -0.34
CA VAL A 44 -19.42 -12.48 -0.49
C VAL A 44 -20.14 -12.15 -1.79
N LYS A 45 -20.47 -13.19 -2.56
CA LYS A 45 -21.32 -13.07 -3.74
C LYS A 45 -22.77 -13.37 -3.41
N ILE A 46 -23.66 -12.51 -3.88
CA ILE A 46 -25.11 -12.65 -3.78
C ILE A 46 -25.67 -12.97 -5.16
N LEU A 47 -26.46 -14.03 -5.26
CA LEU A 47 -27.22 -14.34 -6.47
C LEU A 47 -28.46 -13.45 -6.53
N THR A 48 -28.57 -12.69 -7.61
CA THR A 48 -29.71 -11.80 -7.91
C THR A 48 -30.39 -12.24 -9.21
N ASP A 49 -31.56 -11.66 -9.50
CA ASP A 49 -32.24 -11.76 -10.79
C ASP A 49 -31.36 -11.29 -11.98
N LYS A 50 -30.38 -10.41 -11.70
CA LYS A 50 -29.40 -9.89 -12.65
C LYS A 50 -28.07 -10.66 -12.66
N GLY A 51 -28.01 -11.80 -11.97
CA GLY A 51 -26.82 -12.64 -11.85
C GLY A 51 -26.07 -12.47 -10.53
N LEU A 52 -24.83 -12.99 -10.47
CA LEU A 52 -23.98 -12.89 -9.28
C LEU A 52 -23.42 -11.47 -9.13
N LYS A 53 -23.58 -10.92 -7.92
CA LYS A 53 -23.12 -9.57 -7.54
C LYS A 53 -22.32 -9.62 -6.24
N ASP A 54 -21.37 -8.72 -6.08
CA ASP A 54 -20.60 -8.59 -4.85
C ASP A 54 -21.43 -7.85 -3.78
N ILE A 55 -21.37 -8.27 -2.50
CA ILE A 55 -22.19 -7.67 -1.44
C ILE A 55 -21.90 -6.17 -1.26
N LYS A 56 -20.67 -5.73 -1.54
CA LYS A 56 -20.28 -4.31 -1.52
C LYS A 56 -20.93 -3.47 -2.62
N GLU A 57 -21.43 -4.10 -3.69
CA GLU A 57 -22.22 -3.41 -4.73
C GLU A 57 -23.67 -3.16 -4.29
N LEU A 58 -24.16 -3.96 -3.34
CA LEU A 58 -25.57 -4.00 -2.96
C LEU A 58 -25.85 -3.38 -1.58
N SER A 59 -24.85 -3.38 -0.69
CA SER A 59 -24.95 -2.87 0.68
C SER A 59 -24.05 -1.64 0.87
N PRO A 60 -24.64 -0.44 1.11
CA PRO A 60 -23.88 0.75 1.47
C PRO A 60 -22.99 0.55 2.71
N ILE A 61 -23.45 -0.24 3.68
CA ILE A 61 -22.67 -0.54 4.90
C ILE A 61 -21.46 -1.39 4.57
N ALA A 62 -21.63 -2.47 3.79
CA ALA A 62 -20.52 -3.31 3.38
C ALA A 62 -19.50 -2.50 2.58
N LYS A 63 -19.97 -1.64 1.66
CA LYS A 63 -19.11 -0.73 0.91
C LYS A 63 -18.31 0.20 1.82
N THR A 64 -18.99 0.93 2.72
CA THR A 64 -18.32 1.86 3.65
C THR A 64 -17.31 1.16 4.55
N LEU A 65 -17.62 -0.05 5.02
CA LEU A 65 -16.70 -0.82 5.85
C LEU A 65 -15.48 -1.29 5.06
N THR A 66 -15.65 -1.79 3.83
CA THR A 66 -14.53 -2.12 2.94
C THR A 66 -13.67 -0.89 2.64
N ASP A 67 -14.28 0.24 2.30
CA ASP A 67 -13.57 1.49 2.01
C ASP A 67 -12.76 1.97 3.22
N ALA A 68 -13.33 1.92 4.43
CA ALA A 68 -12.64 2.29 5.66
C ALA A 68 -11.47 1.34 5.97
N TYR A 69 -11.64 0.04 5.74
CA TYR A 69 -10.60 -0.96 5.94
C TYR A 69 -9.44 -0.73 4.97
N THR A 70 -9.72 -0.45 3.69
CA THR A 70 -8.71 -0.07 2.70
C THR A 70 -8.06 1.28 3.00
N PHE A 71 -8.81 2.27 3.48
CA PHE A 71 -8.28 3.58 3.84
C PHE A 71 -7.26 3.51 4.99
N SER A 72 -7.41 2.55 5.90
CA SER A 72 -6.45 2.31 6.98
C SER A 72 -5.11 1.72 6.49
N TRP A 73 -5.03 1.29 5.23
CA TRP A 73 -3.81 0.75 4.65
C TRP A 73 -2.80 1.86 4.37
N SER A 74 -1.66 1.79 5.06
CA SER A 74 -0.56 2.72 4.89
C SER A 74 0.74 1.97 4.67
N VAL A 75 1.52 2.42 3.68
CA VAL A 75 2.93 2.04 3.55
C VAL A 75 3.76 2.92 4.48
N ALA A 76 4.64 2.30 5.28
CA ALA A 76 5.51 3.02 6.20
C ALA A 76 6.96 3.00 5.71
N VAL A 77 7.66 4.12 5.93
CA VAL A 77 9.09 4.26 5.62
C VAL A 77 9.81 4.60 6.92
N PHE A 78 10.80 3.78 7.27
CA PHE A 78 11.59 3.91 8.48
C PHE A 78 13.02 4.32 8.15
N THR A 79 13.59 5.17 9.00
CA THR A 79 14.98 5.60 8.93
C THR A 79 15.45 6.11 10.29
N SER A 80 16.76 6.32 10.43
CA SER A 80 17.34 7.02 11.59
C SER A 80 16.85 8.47 11.64
N GLU A 81 16.72 9.02 12.85
CA GLU A 81 16.19 10.38 13.06
C GLU A 81 16.98 11.45 12.30
N GLU A 82 18.29 11.29 12.19
CA GLU A 82 19.20 12.18 11.44
C GLU A 82 18.85 12.31 9.95
N TYR A 83 18.24 11.28 9.35
CA TYR A 83 17.89 11.25 7.92
C TYR A 83 16.41 11.49 7.67
N ARG A 84 15.59 11.70 8.71
CA ARG A 84 14.13 11.69 8.62
C ARG A 84 13.56 12.65 7.58
N SER A 85 14.10 13.86 7.48
CA SER A 85 13.59 14.84 6.51
C SER A 85 13.96 14.44 5.08
N LEU A 86 15.23 14.06 4.85
CA LEU A 86 15.75 13.67 3.53
C LEU A 86 15.00 12.47 2.97
N VAL A 87 14.88 11.41 3.79
CA VAL A 87 14.20 10.17 3.40
C VAL A 87 12.70 10.40 3.21
N ARG A 88 12.04 11.22 4.04
CA ARG A 88 10.61 11.54 3.86
C ARG A 88 10.35 12.17 2.50
N ASP A 89 11.15 13.16 2.13
CA ASP A 89 10.93 13.93 0.91
C ASP A 89 11.27 13.07 -0.34
N ALA A 90 12.34 12.28 -0.28
CA ALA A 90 12.67 11.29 -1.30
C ALA A 90 11.57 10.22 -1.46
N ALA A 91 11.09 9.65 -0.36
CA ALA A 91 10.07 8.62 -0.35
C ALA A 91 8.74 9.10 -0.94
N LYS A 92 8.29 10.31 -0.59
CA LYS A 92 7.08 10.89 -1.18
C LYS A 92 7.16 10.93 -2.69
N GLU A 93 8.28 11.43 -3.23
CA GLU A 93 8.44 11.57 -4.67
C GLU A 93 8.57 10.21 -5.38
N THR A 94 9.27 9.25 -4.78
CA THR A 94 9.42 7.89 -5.35
C THR A 94 8.10 7.12 -5.31
N LEU A 95 7.39 7.12 -4.17
CA LEU A 95 6.13 6.41 -4.02
C LEU A 95 4.99 7.05 -4.85
N GLU A 96 4.98 8.37 -5.02
CA GLU A 96 4.01 9.02 -5.93
C GLU A 96 4.17 8.58 -7.39
N LYS A 97 5.42 8.40 -7.85
CA LYS A 97 5.69 7.86 -9.20
C LYS A 97 5.24 6.42 -9.32
N PHE A 98 5.49 5.63 -8.28
CA PHE A 98 5.13 4.22 -8.24
C PHE A 98 3.61 4.00 -8.24
N LEU A 99 2.84 4.83 -7.50
CA LEU A 99 1.37 4.75 -7.47
C LEU A 99 0.69 5.19 -8.77
N ARG A 100 1.37 5.95 -9.62
CA ARG A 100 0.84 6.43 -10.91
C ARG A 100 1.16 5.50 -12.09
N ARG A 101 1.97 4.47 -11.86
CA ARG A 101 2.40 3.49 -12.86
C ARG A 101 1.44 2.32 -12.94
#